data_AF-A0A2V9AQB0-F1
#
_entry.id   AF-A0A2V9AQB0-F1
#
_cell.length_a   1.000
_cell.length_b   1.000
_cell.length_c   1.000
_cell.angle_alpha   90.00
_cell.angle_beta   90.00
_cell.angle_gamma   90.00
#
_symmetry.space_group_name_H-M   'P 1'
#
loop_
_entity.id
_entity.type
_entity.pdbx_description
1 polymer ?
#
loop_
_entity_poly.entity_id
_entity_poly.type
_entity_poly.pdbx_seq_one_letter_code
_entity_poly.pdbx_strand_id
1 'polypeptide(L)' 'MTRTFLKNVFFALMLICLSFANAACGGKLEGTYSNPSGMVMLDLRSGGKADMTMMGEIQHCTWKADSKNVTVK' A
#
# COMPACT_ATOMS: atom_id res chain seq x y z
N MET A 1 37.97 -28.20 8.60
CA MET A 1 37.24 -28.11 7.31
C MET A 1 35.88 -27.46 7.54
N THR A 2 35.74 -26.16 7.95
CA THR A 2 34.38 -25.69 8.34
C THR A 2 34.12 -24.18 8.56
N ARG A 3 35.07 -23.24 8.53
CA ARG A 3 34.73 -21.82 8.82
C ARG A 3 34.17 -21.06 7.60
N THR A 4 34.67 -21.37 6.40
CA THR A 4 34.25 -20.70 5.16
C THR A 4 32.87 -21.16 4.69
N PHE A 5 32.55 -22.44 4.87
CA PHE A 5 31.25 -23.00 4.50
C PHE A 5 30.12 -22.42 5.34
N LEU A 6 30.34 -22.25 6.65
CA LEU A 6 29.37 -21.64 7.56
C LEU A 6 29.12 -20.16 7.24
N LYS A 7 30.17 -19.40 6.85
CA LYS A 7 30.03 -18.01 6.39
C LYS A 7 29.23 -17.91 5.09
N ASN A 8 29.46 -18.80 4.13
CA ASN A 8 28.70 -18.82 2.87
C ASN A 8 27.24 -19.19 3.08
N VAL A 9 26.94 -20.14 3.97
CA VAL A 9 25.56 -20.50 4.33
C VAL A 9 24.84 -19.32 5.00
N PHE A 10 25.48 -18.63 5.94
CA PHE A 10 24.92 -17.42 6.55
C PHE A 10 24.68 -16.30 5.54
N PHE A 11 25.60 -16.09 4.61
CA PHE A 11 25.47 -15.07 3.57
C PHE A 11 24.32 -15.37 2.59
N ALA A 12 24.16 -16.65 2.22
CA ALA A 12 23.03 -17.10 1.40
C ALA A 12 21.68 -16.93 2.12
N LEU A 13 21.61 -17.25 3.42
CA LEU A 13 20.41 -17.06 4.24
C LEU A 13 20.00 -15.59 4.36
N MET A 14 20.98 -14.69 4.48
CA MET A 14 20.76 -13.24 4.52
C MET A 14 20.20 -12.70 3.19
N LEU A 15 20.72 -13.17 2.06
CA LEU A 15 20.24 -12.80 0.73
C LEU A 15 18.81 -13.28 0.45
N ILE A 16 18.46 -14.48 0.93
CA ILE A 16 17.10 -15.03 0.82
C ILE A 16 16.12 -14.18 1.63
N CYS A 17 16.44 -13.80 2.88
CA CYS A 17 15.58 -12.91 3.67
C CYS A 17 15.36 -11.54 3.01
N LEU A 18 16.37 -10.97 2.36
CA LEU A 18 16.24 -9.66 1.69
C LEU A 18 15.28 -9.71 0.48
N SER A 19 15.15 -10.86 -0.17
CA SER A 19 14.28 -11.01 -1.34
C SER A 19 12.78 -10.96 -1.01
N PHE A 20 12.38 -11.39 0.20
CA PHE A 20 10.99 -11.33 0.66
C PHE A 20 10.53 -9.91 1.03
N ALA A 21 11.44 -9.00 1.37
CA ALA A 21 11.09 -7.62 1.74
C ALA A 21 10.53 -6.82 0.55
N ASN A 22 10.90 -7.15 -0.68
CA ASN A 22 10.44 -6.44 -1.87
C ASN A 22 9.01 -6.84 -2.32
N ALA A 23 8.49 -7.98 -1.88
CA ALA A 23 7.14 -8.43 -2.22
C ALA A 23 6.03 -7.77 -1.36
N ALA A 24 6.40 -7.08 -0.27
CA ALA A 24 5.45 -6.44 0.65
C ALA A 24 5.13 -4.98 0.28
N CYS A 25 5.74 -4.42 -0.77
CA CYS A 25 5.39 -3.10 -1.28
C CYS A 25 4.17 -3.20 -2.21
N GLY A 26 3.01 -3.55 -1.62
CA GLY A 26 1.73 -3.50 -2.32
C GLY A 26 1.49 -2.09 -2.84
N GLY A 27 1.11 -1.97 -4.12
CA GLY A 27 0.84 -0.69 -4.78
C GLY A 27 -0.04 0.21 -3.92
N LYS A 28 0.47 1.39 -3.60
CA LYS A 28 -0.18 2.34 -2.71
C LYS A 28 -1.34 2.98 -3.45
N LEU A 29 -2.58 2.57 -3.10
CA LEU A 29 -3.82 3.13 -3.66
C LEU A 29 -4.09 4.57 -3.20
N GLU A 30 -3.27 5.08 -2.28
CA GLU A 30 -3.41 6.43 -1.73
C GLU A 30 -3.19 7.49 -2.80
N GLY A 31 -4.04 8.50 -2.78
CA GLY A 31 -4.05 9.57 -3.77
C GLY A 31 -5.43 10.19 -3.90
N THR A 32 -5.47 11.31 -4.61
CA THR A 32 -6.71 12.04 -4.90
C THR A 32 -7.23 11.63 -6.27
N TYR A 33 -8.42 11.05 -6.30
CA TYR A 33 -9.14 10.66 -7.50
C TYR A 33 -10.23 11.70 -7.74
N SER A 34 -10.35 12.19 -8.97
CA SER A 34 -11.40 13.14 -9.34
C SER A 34 -12.09 12.68 -10.61
N ASN A 35 -13.40 12.94 -10.72
CA ASN A 35 -14.09 12.74 -11.98
C ASN A 35 -13.76 13.89 -12.96
N PRO A 36 -13.86 13.68 -14.28
CA PRO A 36 -13.58 14.73 -15.28
C PRO A 36 -14.42 15.99 -15.08
N SER A 37 -15.58 15.86 -14.45
CA SER A 37 -16.50 16.94 -14.13
C SER A 37 -16.08 17.78 -12.90
N GLY A 38 -15.11 17.32 -12.10
CA GLY A 38 -14.69 17.95 -10.85
C GLY A 38 -15.74 17.94 -9.73
N MET A 39 -16.89 17.31 -9.93
CA MET A 39 -18.00 17.29 -8.96
C MET A 39 -17.79 16.29 -7.83
N VAL A 40 -16.97 15.25 -8.08
CA VAL A 40 -16.66 14.20 -7.11
C VAL A 40 -15.15 14.07 -7.02
N MET A 41 -14.64 14.20 -5.80
CA MET A 41 -13.25 13.96 -5.42
C MET A 41 -13.19 12.91 -4.32
N LEU A 42 -12.27 11.98 -4.41
CA LEU A 42 -12.03 10.94 -3.41
C LEU A 42 -10.53 10.95 -3.06
N ASP A 43 -10.22 11.34 -1.83
CA ASP A 43 -8.85 11.36 -1.32
C ASP A 43 -8.62 10.14 -0.43
N LEU A 44 -7.81 9.19 -0.89
CA LEU A 44 -7.44 8.00 -0.12
C LEU A 44 -6.12 8.26 0.60
N ARG A 45 -6.14 8.25 1.94
CA ARG A 45 -4.96 8.50 2.80
C ARG A 45 -4.54 7.24 3.55
N SER A 46 -3.24 7.13 3.83
CA SER A 46 -2.68 6.04 4.62
C SER A 46 -3.38 5.89 5.98
N GLY A 47 -3.43 4.65 6.47
CA GLY A 47 -4.13 4.33 7.71
C GLY A 47 -5.65 4.20 7.55
N GLY A 48 -6.14 4.00 6.32
CA GLY A 48 -7.55 3.71 6.05
C GLY A 48 -8.49 4.92 6.17
N LYS A 49 -7.97 6.14 6.02
CA LYS A 49 -8.76 7.39 6.05
C LYS A 49 -9.06 7.86 4.64
N ALA A 50 -10.32 8.21 4.35
CA ALA A 50 -10.74 8.71 3.06
C ALA A 50 -11.55 10.00 3.21
N ASP A 51 -11.36 10.96 2.31
CA ASP A 51 -12.25 12.11 2.20
C ASP A 51 -12.97 12.06 0.87
N MET A 52 -14.30 12.02 0.91
CA MET A 52 -15.11 12.11 -0.28
C MET A 52 -15.71 13.50 -0.37
N THR A 53 -15.31 14.26 -1.38
CA THR A 53 -15.91 15.56 -1.68
C THR A 53 -16.97 15.36 -2.75
N MET A 54 -18.21 15.74 -2.46
CA MET A 54 -19.29 15.81 -3.45
C MET A 54 -19.90 17.20 -3.42
N MET A 55 -19.99 17.86 -4.58
CA MET A 55 -20.65 19.18 -4.70
C MET A 55 -20.09 20.26 -3.75
N GLY A 56 -18.82 20.14 -3.34
CA GLY A 56 -18.17 21.06 -2.41
C GLY A 56 -18.30 20.70 -0.92
N GLU A 57 -19.08 19.68 -0.57
CA GLU A 57 -19.14 19.14 0.78
C GLU A 57 -18.15 17.99 0.94
N ILE A 58 -17.37 18.01 2.03
CA ILE A 58 -16.39 16.98 2.36
C ILE A 58 -16.99 16.03 3.40
N GLN A 59 -17.06 14.76 3.04
CA GLN A 59 -17.43 13.65 3.92
C GLN A 59 -16.18 12.89 4.33
N HIS A 60 -15.95 12.79 5.64
CA HIS A 60 -14.86 12.00 6.21
C HIS A 60 -15.31 10.55 6.35
N CYS A 61 -14.67 9.67 5.58
CA CYS A 61 -14.96 8.25 5.51
C CYS A 61 -13.72 7.44 5.90
N THR A 62 -13.93 6.14 6.10
CA THR A 62 -12.86 5.17 6.19
C THR A 62 -12.82 4.33 4.93
N TRP A 63 -11.64 3.88 4.52
CA TRP A 63 -11.50 2.98 3.38
C TRP A 63 -10.68 1.76 3.73
N LYS A 64 -11.02 0.66 3.07
CA LYS A 64 -10.24 -0.57 3.07
C LYS A 64 -10.09 -1.05 1.63
N ALA A 65 -8.91 -1.56 1.31
CA ALA A 65 -8.67 -2.22 0.05
C ALA A 65 -8.40 -3.70 0.29
N ASP A 66 -9.11 -4.53 -0.46
CA ASP A 66 -8.80 -5.94 -0.65
C ASP A 66 -7.98 -6.10 -1.93
N SER A 67 -7.55 -7.32 -2.26
CA SER A 67 -6.78 -7.59 -3.48
C SER A 67 -7.49 -7.20 -4.79
N LYS A 68 -8.79 -6.91 -4.76
CA LYS A 68 -9.58 -6.61 -5.95
C LYS A 68 -10.49 -5.38 -5.83
N ASN A 69 -10.89 -4.99 -4.62
CA ASN A 69 -11.91 -3.97 -4.42
C ASN A 69 -11.48 -2.94 -3.37
N VAL A 70 -11.94 -1.70 -3.54
CA VAL A 70 -11.84 -0.64 -2.55
C VAL A 70 -13.24 -0.39 -1.99
N THR A 71 -13.39 -0.50 -0.67
CA THR A 71 -14.64 -0.22 0.03
C THR A 71 -14.47 1.06 0.85
N VAL A 72 -15.37 2.03 0.65
CA VAL A 72 -15.45 3.28 1.42
C VAL A 72 -16.69 3.21 2.33
N LYS A 73 -16.54 3.55 3.61
CA LYS A 73 -17.57 3.51 4.66
C LYS A 73 -17.63 4.80 5.43
#